data_AF-A0A850C093-F1
#
_entry.id   AF-A0A850C093-F1
#
_cell.length_a   1.000
_cell.length_b   1.000
_cell.length_c   1.000
_cell.angle_alpha   90.00
_cell.angle_beta   90.00
_cell.angle_gamma   90.00
#
_symmetry.space_group_name_H-M   'P 1'
#
loop_
_entity.id
_entity.type
_entity.pdbx_description
1 polymer ?
#
loop_
_entity_poly.entity_id
_entity_poly.type
_entity_poly.pdbx_seq_one_letter_code
_entity_poly.pdbx_strand_id
1 'polypeptide(L)'
;MPFKLVYLSQQDPQWKNDLLGFGDPGDTIGYVGCALTATAMLLSGHGYSETPKTLNQKLKDVGGFVSSAIVWSAVGKIHPNVTLKAYIPCSTSDAPLAQIDASLAAGQPAIVQVDNSPAPGIQTHWVVVYARKGDDYLMLDPWPYSPGIEKEDYLMKRYAHGKTLQRAISHVILYEAYGSGGPITTPSTTGTVPSTPTPAPTTPGGPYARVKDSVTWGLNIRSSVDTSSAANIVAAVVAGSQLLLLEADGLSKVGGINQWVRVRTTDGKEGFCAAWYLEKVPAETPPVVTEPTPSPGSEAPVPAPTPSTPAPAPSTPTPSPQAEKLKLKVSSAVGSSGLRLRKSPSLGGALVMVLKAGTRLTALEPADKVRAKVGKPNQWIHAREPNGNRGYVAAQYVELA
;
A
#
# COMPACT_ATOMS: atom_id res chain seq x y z
N MET A 1 -28.77 4.05 -10.94
CA MET A 1 -29.49 3.47 -9.78
C MET A 1 -29.00 4.13 -8.51
N PRO A 2 -29.86 4.62 -7.60
CA PRO A 2 -29.39 5.17 -6.32
C PRO A 2 -28.75 4.08 -5.46
N PHE A 3 -27.77 4.46 -4.62
CA PHE A 3 -27.16 3.56 -3.64
C PHE A 3 -28.22 3.00 -2.69
N LYS A 4 -28.25 1.67 -2.52
CA LYS A 4 -29.13 0.97 -1.59
C LYS A 4 -28.35 0.58 -0.34
N LEU A 5 -28.93 0.78 0.84
CA LEU A 5 -28.29 0.31 2.07
C LEU A 5 -28.26 -1.22 2.08
N VAL A 6 -27.05 -1.78 2.15
CA VAL A 6 -26.79 -3.21 2.31
C VAL A 6 -25.86 -3.36 3.48
N TYR A 7 -26.37 -3.87 4.60
CA TYR A 7 -25.56 -4.14 5.78
C TYR A 7 -24.89 -5.50 5.68
N LEU A 8 -23.58 -5.53 5.89
CA LEU A 8 -22.77 -6.74 6.00
C LEU A 8 -21.88 -6.58 7.22
N SER A 9 -21.82 -7.60 8.07
CA SER A 9 -20.92 -7.60 9.23
C SER A 9 -19.69 -8.46 8.94
N GLN A 10 -18.51 -8.00 9.37
CA GLN A 10 -17.31 -8.82 9.30
C GLN A 10 -17.44 -10.04 10.25
N GLN A 11 -18.25 -9.92 11.31
CA GLN A 11 -18.50 -10.94 12.32
C GLN A 11 -19.55 -11.99 11.94
N ASP A 12 -20.08 -11.94 10.72
CA ASP A 12 -21.10 -12.91 10.29
C ASP A 12 -20.57 -14.36 10.35
N PRO A 13 -21.31 -15.30 10.97
CA PRO A 13 -20.92 -16.72 11.05
C PRO A 13 -20.53 -17.37 9.72
N GLN A 14 -21.08 -16.91 8.59
CA GLN A 14 -20.83 -17.49 7.27
C GLN A 14 -19.38 -17.27 6.77
N TRP A 15 -18.68 -16.25 7.26
CA TRP A 15 -17.35 -15.89 6.77
C TRP A 15 -16.38 -15.37 7.83
N LYS A 16 -16.82 -15.11 9.07
CA LYS A 16 -15.95 -14.56 10.13
C LYS A 16 -14.70 -15.42 10.42
N ASN A 17 -14.75 -16.71 10.11
CA ASN A 17 -13.64 -17.64 10.31
C ASN A 17 -12.77 -17.82 9.04
N ASP A 18 -13.19 -17.27 7.90
CA ASP A 18 -12.43 -17.36 6.66
C ASP A 18 -11.19 -16.47 6.74
N LEU A 19 -10.07 -16.96 6.20
CA LEU A 19 -8.81 -16.22 6.15
C LEU A 19 -8.93 -14.98 5.26
N LEU A 20 -8.59 -13.81 5.78
CA LEU A 20 -8.56 -12.55 5.06
C LEU A 20 -7.32 -12.48 4.16
N GLY A 21 -7.54 -12.30 2.85
CA GLY A 21 -6.44 -12.20 1.89
C GLY A 21 -5.44 -13.34 2.01
N PHE A 22 -4.18 -12.97 2.16
CA PHE A 22 -3.06 -13.87 2.43
C PHE A 22 -2.49 -13.64 3.84
N GLY A 23 -3.34 -13.21 4.78
CA GLY A 23 -2.99 -12.94 6.17
C GLY A 23 -2.57 -14.18 6.97
N ASP A 24 -2.17 -13.96 8.21
CA ASP A 24 -1.75 -15.04 9.10
C ASP A 24 -2.93 -15.96 9.50
N PRO A 25 -2.68 -17.23 9.88
CA PRO A 25 -3.69 -18.07 10.52
C PRO A 25 -4.16 -17.43 11.84
N GLY A 26 -5.23 -16.64 11.76
CA GLY A 26 -5.74 -15.74 12.81
C GLY A 26 -6.29 -14.42 12.26
N ASP A 27 -5.75 -13.92 11.13
CA ASP A 27 -6.25 -12.77 10.39
C ASP A 27 -7.48 -13.17 9.58
N THR A 28 -8.57 -13.45 10.29
CA THR A 28 -9.83 -13.80 9.64
C THR A 28 -10.59 -12.55 9.23
N ILE A 29 -11.58 -12.70 8.36
CA ILE A 29 -12.53 -11.63 8.05
C ILE A 29 -13.17 -11.11 9.35
N GLY A 30 -13.53 -12.00 10.28
CA GLY A 30 -14.10 -11.64 11.57
C GLY A 30 -13.18 -10.79 12.44
N TYR A 31 -11.88 -11.02 12.39
CA TYR A 31 -10.92 -10.35 13.26
C TYR A 31 -10.45 -9.00 12.71
N VAL A 32 -10.05 -8.94 11.43
CA VAL A 32 -9.43 -7.74 10.82
C VAL A 32 -10.03 -7.35 9.46
N GLY A 33 -11.26 -7.82 9.17
CA GLY A 33 -11.90 -7.65 7.85
C GLY A 33 -12.73 -6.38 7.65
N CYS A 34 -12.58 -5.35 8.47
CA CYS A 34 -13.41 -4.13 8.39
C CYS A 34 -13.31 -3.44 7.02
N ALA A 35 -12.10 -3.25 6.48
CA ALA A 35 -11.88 -2.63 5.18
C ALA A 35 -12.51 -3.43 4.02
N LEU A 36 -12.34 -4.75 4.04
CA LEU A 36 -12.95 -5.66 3.06
C LEU A 36 -14.48 -5.60 3.14
N THR A 37 -15.03 -5.66 4.35
CA THR A 37 -16.48 -5.69 4.58
C THR A 37 -17.12 -4.35 4.19
N ALA A 38 -16.49 -3.22 4.54
CA ALA A 38 -16.92 -1.91 4.09
C ALA A 38 -16.92 -1.80 2.55
N THR A 39 -15.90 -2.34 1.89
CA THR A 39 -15.85 -2.39 0.42
C THR A 39 -16.96 -3.27 -0.15
N ALA A 40 -17.27 -4.41 0.48
CA ALA A 40 -18.38 -5.27 0.06
C ALA A 40 -19.74 -4.56 0.22
N MET A 41 -19.97 -3.83 1.31
CA MET A 41 -21.22 -3.05 1.51
C MET A 41 -21.37 -1.98 0.43
N LEU A 42 -20.30 -1.25 0.10
CA LEU A 42 -20.30 -0.25 -0.97
C LEU A 42 -20.66 -0.88 -2.32
N LEU A 43 -20.00 -1.97 -2.69
CA LEU A 43 -20.28 -2.66 -3.97
C LEU A 43 -21.71 -3.21 -4.00
N SER A 44 -22.16 -3.85 -2.93
CA SER A 44 -23.50 -4.42 -2.88
C SER A 44 -24.61 -3.40 -2.89
N GLY A 45 -24.39 -2.23 -2.27
CA GLY A 45 -25.34 -1.13 -2.36
C GLY A 45 -25.42 -0.49 -3.76
N HIS A 46 -24.38 -0.63 -4.58
CA HIS A 46 -24.45 -0.30 -6.01
C HIS A 46 -25.00 -1.42 -6.91
N GLY A 47 -25.41 -2.55 -6.32
CA GLY A 47 -26.08 -3.65 -7.01
C GLY A 47 -25.16 -4.79 -7.46
N TYR A 48 -23.87 -4.76 -7.10
CA TYR A 48 -22.99 -5.90 -7.33
C TYR A 48 -23.30 -7.01 -6.32
N SER A 49 -23.33 -8.27 -6.75
CA SER A 49 -23.56 -9.39 -5.83
C SER A 49 -22.27 -9.74 -5.06
N GLU A 50 -21.95 -8.94 -4.04
CA GLU A 50 -20.79 -9.15 -3.17
C GLU A 50 -21.16 -9.41 -1.71
N THR A 51 -20.41 -10.31 -1.10
CA THR A 51 -20.30 -10.47 0.35
C THR A 51 -18.82 -10.33 0.73
N PRO A 52 -18.46 -10.22 2.02
CA PRO A 52 -17.06 -10.22 2.42
C PRO A 52 -16.35 -11.47 1.92
N LYS A 53 -17.04 -12.63 1.92
CA LYS A 53 -16.51 -13.90 1.42
C LYS A 53 -16.21 -13.86 -0.08
N THR A 54 -17.17 -13.45 -0.91
CA THR A 54 -17.00 -13.45 -2.37
C THR A 54 -15.96 -12.43 -2.80
N LEU A 55 -15.99 -11.23 -2.20
CA LEU A 55 -15.03 -10.18 -2.50
C LEU A 55 -13.61 -10.56 -2.07
N ASN A 56 -13.46 -11.21 -0.90
CA ASN A 56 -12.17 -11.72 -0.43
C ASN A 56 -11.55 -12.69 -1.45
N GLN A 57 -12.34 -13.61 -2.00
CA GLN A 57 -11.85 -14.55 -3.00
C GLN A 57 -11.44 -13.84 -4.30
N LYS A 58 -12.33 -13.00 -4.84
CA LYS A 58 -12.05 -12.26 -6.10
C LYS A 58 -10.82 -11.37 -6.00
N LEU A 59 -10.63 -10.70 -4.85
CA LEU A 59 -9.43 -9.90 -4.59
C LEU A 59 -8.17 -10.77 -4.52
N LYS A 60 -8.20 -11.96 -3.91
CA LYS A 60 -7.04 -12.87 -3.93
C LYS A 60 -6.64 -13.24 -5.37
N ASP A 61 -7.62 -13.51 -6.22
CA ASP A 61 -7.39 -13.97 -7.61
C ASP A 61 -6.72 -12.90 -8.49
N VAL A 62 -6.91 -11.60 -8.18
CA VAL A 62 -6.34 -10.48 -8.95
C VAL A 62 -5.15 -9.79 -8.25
N GLY A 63 -4.59 -10.41 -7.20
CA GLY A 63 -3.50 -9.82 -6.42
C GLY A 63 -3.93 -8.57 -5.62
N GLY A 64 -5.19 -8.52 -5.21
CA GLY A 64 -5.84 -7.44 -4.48
C GLY A 64 -5.55 -7.40 -2.98
N PHE A 65 -4.54 -8.14 -2.51
CA PHE A 65 -4.12 -8.17 -1.12
C PHE A 65 -2.60 -8.13 -0.97
N VAL A 66 -2.14 -7.42 0.06
CA VAL A 66 -0.80 -7.57 0.63
C VAL A 66 -1.00 -8.07 2.06
N SER A 67 -0.72 -9.36 2.32
CA SER A 67 -1.16 -10.03 3.55
C SER A 67 -2.69 -9.92 3.71
N SER A 68 -3.18 -9.40 4.84
CA SER A 68 -4.59 -9.11 5.11
C SER A 68 -5.05 -7.72 4.64
N ALA A 69 -4.15 -6.86 4.16
CA ALA A 69 -4.47 -5.50 3.73
C ALA A 69 -4.98 -5.46 2.28
N ILE A 70 -6.11 -4.80 2.06
CA ILE A 70 -6.71 -4.62 0.74
C ILE A 70 -5.87 -3.66 -0.13
N VAL A 71 -5.69 -4.02 -1.40
CA VAL A 71 -5.18 -3.11 -2.43
C VAL A 71 -6.38 -2.42 -3.08
N TRP A 72 -6.70 -1.20 -2.65
CA TRP A 72 -7.92 -0.48 -3.05
C TRP A 72 -8.12 -0.38 -4.57
N SER A 73 -7.05 -0.15 -5.34
CA SER A 73 -7.13 -0.08 -6.81
C SER A 73 -7.49 -1.42 -7.47
N ALA A 74 -7.36 -2.56 -6.77
CA ALA A 74 -7.70 -3.87 -7.32
C ALA A 74 -9.22 -4.08 -7.49
N VAL A 75 -10.06 -3.27 -6.82
CA VAL A 75 -11.53 -3.35 -6.97
C VAL A 75 -11.94 -3.12 -8.43
N GLY A 76 -11.32 -2.17 -9.13
CA GLY A 76 -11.59 -1.90 -10.55
C GLY A 76 -11.19 -3.05 -11.48
N LYS A 77 -10.33 -3.98 -11.05
CA LYS A 77 -10.01 -5.19 -11.81
C LYS A 77 -11.12 -6.24 -11.71
N ILE A 78 -11.87 -6.25 -10.62
CA ILE A 78 -12.99 -7.16 -10.36
C ILE A 78 -14.27 -6.59 -10.99
N HIS A 79 -14.49 -5.29 -10.79
CA HIS A 79 -15.65 -4.55 -11.29
C HIS A 79 -15.16 -3.35 -12.12
N PRO A 80 -14.96 -3.50 -13.45
CA PRO A 80 -14.41 -2.44 -14.31
C PRO A 80 -15.21 -1.14 -14.32
N ASN A 81 -16.49 -1.18 -13.96
CA ASN A 81 -17.36 -0.01 -13.83
C ASN A 81 -17.22 0.69 -12.47
N VAL A 82 -16.32 0.24 -11.59
CA VAL A 82 -16.03 0.85 -10.29
C VAL A 82 -14.60 1.34 -10.28
N THR A 83 -14.43 2.66 -10.22
CA THR A 83 -13.10 3.31 -10.28
C THR A 83 -12.74 3.92 -8.93
N LEU A 84 -11.51 3.71 -8.46
CA LEU A 84 -10.97 4.42 -7.31
C LEU A 84 -10.70 5.87 -7.69
N LYS A 85 -11.41 6.83 -7.09
CA LYS A 85 -11.28 8.26 -7.39
C LYS A 85 -10.42 9.00 -6.38
N ALA A 86 -10.42 8.55 -5.12
CA ALA A 86 -9.62 9.18 -4.09
C ALA A 86 -9.13 8.18 -3.05
N TYR A 87 -7.90 8.41 -2.60
CA TYR A 87 -7.22 7.74 -1.48
C TYR A 87 -6.53 8.84 -0.67
N ILE A 88 -7.19 9.30 0.40
CA ILE A 88 -6.82 10.54 1.08
C ILE A 88 -6.43 10.22 2.53
N PRO A 89 -5.12 10.17 2.86
CA PRO A 89 -4.68 10.06 4.24
C PRO A 89 -4.96 11.36 5.01
N CYS A 90 -5.58 11.24 6.19
CA CYS A 90 -5.96 12.36 7.06
C CYS A 90 -5.39 12.21 8.49
N SER A 91 -4.39 11.35 8.67
CA SER A 91 -3.81 11.09 10.00
C SER A 91 -3.22 12.36 10.63
N THR A 92 -2.65 13.25 9.82
CA THR A 92 -2.01 14.51 10.26
C THR A 92 -2.71 15.77 9.76
N SER A 93 -3.85 15.65 9.07
CA SER A 93 -4.60 16.79 8.49
C SER A 93 -6.11 16.57 8.64
N ASP A 94 -6.89 17.64 8.61
CA ASP A 94 -8.35 17.53 8.63
C ASP A 94 -8.87 16.74 7.42
N ALA A 95 -9.85 15.86 7.65
CA ALA A 95 -10.51 15.14 6.57
C ALA A 95 -11.32 16.11 5.68
N PRO A 96 -11.31 15.93 4.35
CA PRO A 96 -11.95 16.84 3.41
C PRO A 96 -13.46 16.64 3.39
N LEU A 97 -14.17 17.15 4.41
CA LEU A 97 -15.62 16.95 4.56
C LEU A 97 -16.41 17.37 3.32
N ALA A 98 -16.05 18.49 2.69
CA ALA A 98 -16.69 18.94 1.44
C ALA A 98 -16.56 17.92 0.29
N GLN A 99 -15.45 17.18 0.22
CA GLN A 99 -15.25 16.16 -0.79
C GLN A 99 -16.04 14.88 -0.48
N ILE A 100 -16.14 14.51 0.80
CA ILE A 100 -17.01 13.43 1.26
C ILE A 100 -18.46 13.78 0.92
N ASP A 101 -18.92 14.98 1.31
CA ASP A 101 -20.29 15.45 1.09
C ASP A 101 -20.64 15.49 -0.41
N ALA A 102 -19.71 15.93 -1.26
CA ALA A 102 -19.89 15.90 -2.71
C ALA A 102 -20.01 14.47 -3.27
N SER A 103 -19.23 13.52 -2.74
CA SER A 103 -19.36 12.10 -3.08
C SER A 103 -20.74 11.56 -2.68
N LEU A 104 -21.18 11.85 -1.45
CA LEU A 104 -22.49 11.43 -0.95
C LEU A 104 -23.63 12.03 -1.80
N ALA A 105 -23.53 13.30 -2.16
CA ALA A 105 -24.49 13.98 -3.03
C ALA A 105 -24.55 13.36 -4.45
N ALA A 106 -23.43 12.82 -4.94
CA ALA A 106 -23.38 12.06 -6.20
C ALA A 106 -23.95 10.63 -6.08
N GLY A 107 -24.40 10.23 -4.89
CA GLY A 107 -24.88 8.87 -4.59
C GLY A 107 -23.74 7.86 -4.43
N GLN A 108 -22.52 8.33 -4.17
CA GLN A 108 -21.33 7.50 -3.99
C GLN A 108 -20.94 7.54 -2.49
N PRO A 109 -21.20 6.47 -1.71
CA PRO A 109 -20.81 6.42 -0.31
C PRO A 109 -19.28 6.46 -0.17
N ALA A 110 -18.78 6.97 0.96
CA ALA A 110 -17.36 7.00 1.23
C ALA A 110 -16.97 5.92 2.24
N ILE A 111 -15.84 5.25 2.01
CA ILE A 111 -15.24 4.38 3.02
C ILE A 111 -14.25 5.21 3.82
N VAL A 112 -14.42 5.28 5.13
CA VAL A 112 -13.57 6.10 6.00
C VAL A 112 -12.89 5.26 7.06
N GLN A 113 -11.63 5.60 7.35
CA GLN A 113 -10.91 5.04 8.49
C GLN A 113 -11.15 5.91 9.72
N VAL A 114 -11.41 5.25 10.83
CA VAL A 114 -11.58 5.86 12.15
C VAL A 114 -10.74 5.12 13.18
N ASP A 115 -10.60 5.76 14.32
CA ASP A 115 -9.98 5.20 15.52
C ASP A 115 -11.04 4.37 16.27
N ASN A 116 -10.83 3.07 16.45
CA ASN A 116 -11.82 2.19 17.07
C ASN A 116 -11.88 2.34 18.60
N SER A 117 -10.83 2.87 19.21
CA SER A 117 -10.74 3.00 20.65
C SER A 117 -9.72 4.07 21.04
N PRO A 118 -9.98 4.85 22.10
CA PRO A 118 -9.09 5.90 22.56
C PRO A 118 -7.80 5.39 23.21
N ALA A 119 -7.62 4.06 23.32
CA ALA A 119 -6.44 3.48 23.94
C ALA A 119 -5.17 3.69 23.08
N PRO A 120 -3.99 3.81 23.71
CA PRO A 120 -2.73 3.99 22.99
C PRO A 120 -2.43 2.83 22.02
N GLY A 121 -2.14 3.15 20.77
CA GLY A 121 -1.83 2.17 19.71
C GLY A 121 -2.73 2.34 18.49
N ILE A 122 -2.34 1.76 17.35
CA ILE A 122 -3.13 1.82 16.12
C ILE A 122 -4.28 0.81 16.23
N GLN A 123 -5.48 1.29 16.53
CA GLN A 123 -6.72 0.50 16.47
C GLN A 123 -7.56 0.98 15.29
N THR A 124 -7.11 0.66 14.08
CA THR A 124 -7.78 1.11 12.87
C THR A 124 -9.08 0.36 12.65
N HIS A 125 -10.14 1.10 12.35
CA HIS A 125 -11.41 0.55 11.90
C HIS A 125 -11.90 1.27 10.66
N TRP A 126 -12.64 0.56 9.82
CA TRP A 126 -13.14 1.06 8.54
C TRP A 126 -14.65 0.89 8.47
N VAL A 127 -15.35 1.97 8.12
CA VAL A 127 -16.80 2.02 8.01
C VAL A 127 -17.21 2.66 6.68
N VAL A 128 -18.46 2.49 6.28
CA VAL A 128 -19.04 3.17 5.11
C VAL A 128 -19.91 4.32 5.60
N VAL A 129 -19.60 5.55 5.23
CA VAL A 129 -20.54 6.68 5.42
C VAL A 129 -21.40 6.83 4.17
N TYR A 130 -22.71 6.99 4.35
CA TYR A 130 -23.66 6.99 3.24
C TYR A 130 -24.57 8.23 3.20
N ALA A 131 -24.63 9.03 4.27
CA ALA A 131 -25.41 10.27 4.28
C ALA A 131 -24.87 11.25 5.33
N ARG A 132 -25.03 12.54 5.05
CA ARG A 132 -24.86 13.63 6.02
C ARG A 132 -26.16 13.83 6.80
N LYS A 133 -26.10 13.94 8.13
CA LYS A 133 -27.27 14.25 8.97
C LYS A 133 -26.87 15.20 10.08
N GLY A 134 -27.27 16.47 9.92
CA GLY A 134 -26.78 17.56 10.77
C GLY A 134 -25.25 17.67 10.68
N ASP A 135 -24.60 17.67 11.84
CA ASP A 135 -23.14 17.78 11.94
C ASP A 135 -22.38 16.44 11.89
N ASP A 136 -23.09 15.33 11.66
CA ASP A 136 -22.54 13.97 11.66
C ASP A 136 -22.76 13.24 10.31
N TYR A 137 -22.15 12.06 10.20
CA TYR A 137 -22.42 11.10 9.13
C TYR A 137 -23.18 9.89 9.66
N LEU A 138 -24.17 9.47 8.88
CA LEU A 138 -24.74 8.14 9.00
C LEU A 138 -23.78 7.12 8.38
N MET A 139 -23.59 6.00 9.08
CA MET A 139 -22.65 4.96 8.68
C MET A 139 -23.25 3.56 8.70
N LEU A 140 -22.71 2.69 7.85
CA LEU A 140 -22.78 1.23 8.00
C LEU A 140 -21.44 0.77 8.57
N ASP A 141 -21.53 0.11 9.73
CA ASP A 141 -20.38 -0.34 10.48
C ASP A 141 -20.26 -1.87 10.43
N PRO A 142 -19.16 -2.44 9.91
CA PRO A 142 -18.99 -3.89 9.83
C PRO A 142 -18.85 -4.57 11.20
N TRP A 143 -18.71 -3.80 12.29
CA TRP A 143 -18.61 -4.29 13.67
C TRP A 143 -19.52 -3.47 14.61
N PRO A 144 -20.14 -4.03 15.66
CA PRO A 144 -20.28 -5.45 15.97
C PRO A 144 -21.27 -6.12 15.01
N TYR A 145 -21.53 -7.42 15.19
CA TYR A 145 -22.61 -8.10 14.49
C TYR A 145 -23.97 -7.51 14.89
N SER A 146 -24.56 -6.70 14.02
CA SER A 146 -25.88 -6.10 14.20
C SER A 146 -26.65 -6.15 12.89
N PRO A 147 -27.24 -7.31 12.53
CA PRO A 147 -27.85 -7.48 11.22
C PRO A 147 -29.02 -6.51 11.00
N GLY A 148 -29.03 -5.85 9.85
CA GLY A 148 -30.12 -4.98 9.41
C GLY A 148 -29.71 -3.52 9.22
N ILE A 149 -30.67 -2.71 8.76
CA ILE A 149 -30.52 -1.28 8.47
C ILE A 149 -31.59 -0.44 9.17
N GLU A 150 -32.35 -1.05 10.10
CA GLU A 150 -33.50 -0.41 10.77
C GLU A 150 -33.08 0.73 11.69
N LYS A 151 -31.86 0.66 12.22
CA LYS A 151 -31.28 1.66 13.10
C LYS A 151 -30.23 2.47 12.36
N GLU A 152 -30.37 3.79 12.45
CA GLU A 152 -29.32 4.72 12.05
C GLU A 152 -28.17 4.69 13.06
N ASP A 153 -26.97 4.37 12.58
CA ASP A 153 -25.73 4.53 13.34
C ASP A 153 -24.97 5.78 12.87
N TYR A 154 -24.48 6.53 13.85
CA TYR A 154 -23.85 7.83 13.69
C TYR A 154 -22.35 7.70 13.94
N LEU A 155 -21.54 8.22 13.03
CA LEU A 155 -20.07 8.12 13.08
C LEU A 155 -19.53 8.74 14.37
N MET A 156 -19.89 9.99 14.67
CA MET A 156 -19.35 10.70 15.82
C MET A 156 -19.89 10.18 17.14
N LYS A 157 -21.15 9.71 17.17
CA LYS A 157 -21.69 9.06 18.37
C LYS A 157 -20.82 7.90 18.85
N ARG A 158 -20.13 7.22 17.94
CA ARG A 158 -19.34 6.02 18.24
C ARG A 158 -17.83 6.26 18.23
N TYR A 159 -17.34 7.04 17.28
CA TYR A 159 -15.90 7.16 16.97
C TYR A 159 -15.33 8.57 17.17
N ALA A 160 -16.08 9.50 17.75
CA ALA A 160 -15.57 10.85 18.04
C ALA A 160 -14.32 10.82 18.91
N HIS A 161 -14.37 10.08 20.02
CA HIS A 161 -13.28 10.03 21.02
C HIS A 161 -12.75 11.44 21.41
N GLY A 162 -13.64 12.42 21.54
CA GLY A 162 -13.31 13.81 21.86
C GLY A 162 -12.75 14.63 20.69
N LYS A 163 -12.64 14.06 19.49
CA LYS A 163 -12.18 14.73 18.27
C LYS A 163 -13.35 15.43 17.59
N THR A 164 -13.05 16.47 16.82
CA THR A 164 -13.99 17.02 15.83
C THR A 164 -14.22 16.01 14.71
N LEU A 165 -15.29 16.15 13.93
CA LEU A 165 -15.60 15.21 12.86
C LEU A 165 -14.46 15.03 11.86
N GLN A 166 -13.91 16.14 11.37
CA GLN A 166 -12.78 16.14 10.44
C GLN A 166 -11.51 15.50 11.02
N ARG A 167 -11.35 15.46 12.35
CA ARG A 167 -10.23 14.80 13.03
C ARG A 167 -10.51 13.35 13.43
N ALA A 168 -11.78 12.95 13.53
CA ALA A 168 -12.18 11.57 13.80
C ALA A 168 -11.91 10.65 12.59
N ILE A 169 -11.93 11.22 11.38
CA ILE A 169 -11.63 10.52 10.13
C ILE A 169 -10.12 10.61 9.84
N SER A 170 -9.44 9.46 9.82
CA SER A 170 -7.99 9.37 9.57
C SER A 170 -7.63 8.95 8.14
N HIS A 171 -8.62 8.53 7.35
CA HIS A 171 -8.45 8.21 5.93
C HIS A 171 -9.79 8.25 5.20
N VAL A 172 -9.79 8.65 3.93
CA VAL A 172 -10.98 8.61 3.05
C VAL A 172 -10.67 7.85 1.77
N ILE A 173 -11.54 6.92 1.41
CA ILE A 173 -11.53 6.18 0.14
C ILE A 173 -12.82 6.49 -0.59
N LEU A 174 -12.71 7.02 -1.81
CA LEU A 174 -13.85 7.30 -2.68
C LEU A 174 -13.78 6.44 -3.93
N TYR A 175 -14.84 5.68 -4.18
CA TYR A 175 -15.07 5.00 -5.45
C TYR A 175 -16.16 5.72 -6.23
N GLU A 176 -16.10 5.61 -7.54
CA GLU A 176 -17.18 6.00 -8.45
C GLU A 176 -17.63 4.76 -9.21
N ALA A 177 -18.89 4.36 -8.98
CA ALA A 177 -19.53 3.28 -9.71
C ALA A 177 -20.41 3.84 -10.84
N TYR A 178 -20.00 3.60 -12.10
CA TYR A 178 -20.71 4.04 -13.30
C TYR A 178 -22.03 3.27 -13.49
N GLY A 179 -23.11 3.98 -13.83
CA GLY A 179 -24.46 3.40 -14.01
C GLY A 179 -25.31 3.29 -12.73
N SER A 180 -24.69 3.45 -11.56
CA SER A 180 -25.30 3.34 -10.23
C SER A 180 -25.08 4.58 -9.34
N GLY A 181 -24.80 5.73 -9.95
CA GLY A 181 -24.61 7.03 -9.30
C GLY A 181 -24.16 8.10 -10.32
N GLY A 182 -24.19 9.37 -9.93
CA GLY A 182 -23.66 10.47 -10.76
C GLY A 182 -22.12 10.55 -10.69
N PRO A 183 -21.47 11.31 -11.58
CA PRO A 183 -20.04 11.61 -11.46
C PRO A 183 -19.79 12.41 -10.17
N ILE A 184 -18.71 12.11 -9.44
CA ILE A 184 -18.33 12.91 -8.27
C ILE A 184 -17.81 14.27 -8.76
N THR A 185 -18.63 15.31 -8.62
CA THR A 185 -18.21 16.69 -8.86
C THR A 185 -17.63 17.26 -7.57
N THR A 186 -16.32 17.22 -7.41
CA THR A 186 -15.67 17.96 -6.32
C THR A 186 -15.84 19.45 -6.55
N PRO A 187 -16.19 20.27 -5.53
CA PRO A 187 -16.10 21.71 -5.67
C PRO A 187 -14.65 22.07 -6.01
N SER A 188 -14.41 22.60 -7.21
CA SER A 188 -13.21 23.38 -7.45
C SER A 188 -13.24 24.53 -6.46
N THR A 189 -12.28 24.60 -5.55
CA THR A 189 -12.04 25.81 -4.80
C THR A 189 -11.64 26.89 -5.79
N THR A 190 -12.61 27.68 -6.23
CA THR A 190 -12.40 28.99 -6.84
C THR A 190 -11.90 29.94 -5.75
N GLY A 191 -10.73 29.62 -5.18
CA GLY A 191 -9.94 30.54 -4.39
C GLY A 191 -8.96 31.18 -5.35
N THR A 192 -9.14 32.47 -5.62
CA THR A 192 -8.15 33.33 -6.27
C THR A 192 -6.76 32.96 -5.75
N VAL A 193 -5.92 32.41 -6.62
CA VAL A 193 -4.50 32.20 -6.35
C VAL A 193 -3.92 33.59 -6.10
N PRO A 194 -3.44 33.94 -4.90
CA PRO A 194 -2.55 35.08 -4.79
C PRO A 194 -1.28 34.67 -5.53
N SER A 195 -1.06 35.27 -6.68
CA SER A 195 0.18 35.17 -7.44
C SER A 195 1.32 35.67 -6.53
N THR A 196 2.01 34.74 -5.87
CA THR A 196 3.33 35.04 -5.30
C THR A 196 4.29 35.25 -6.48
N PRO A 197 5.06 36.35 -6.49
CA PRO A 197 5.95 36.66 -7.59
C PRO A 197 7.03 35.58 -7.68
N THR A 198 7.22 35.04 -8.88
CA THR A 198 8.35 34.21 -9.26
C THR A 198 9.65 34.99 -9.03
N PRO A 199 10.56 34.55 -8.14
CA PRO A 199 11.93 35.02 -8.17
C PRO A 199 12.64 34.40 -9.38
N ALA A 200 13.43 35.23 -10.07
CA ALA A 200 14.38 34.85 -11.12
C ALA A 200 15.33 33.70 -10.67
N PRO A 201 15.97 32.96 -11.60
CA PRO A 201 16.73 31.77 -11.28
C PRO A 201 18.02 32.12 -10.52
N THR A 202 17.94 32.12 -9.20
CA THR A 202 19.11 31.93 -8.33
C THR A 202 19.29 30.43 -8.15
N THR A 203 20.45 29.91 -8.54
CA THR A 203 20.89 28.54 -8.24
C THR A 203 20.73 28.27 -6.73
N PRO A 204 19.78 27.42 -6.28
CA PRO A 204 19.65 27.11 -4.88
C PRO A 204 20.68 26.03 -4.52
N GLY A 205 21.72 26.41 -3.78
CA GLY A 205 22.54 25.46 -3.05
C GLY A 205 21.71 24.87 -1.91
N GLY A 206 21.30 23.61 -2.06
CA GLY A 206 20.52 22.86 -1.08
C GLY A 206 21.06 21.43 -0.92
N PRO A 207 20.64 20.71 0.13
CA PRO A 207 21.12 19.36 0.38
C PRO A 207 20.64 18.38 -0.70
N TYR A 208 21.49 17.40 -1.03
CA TYR A 208 21.18 16.35 -2.00
C TYR A 208 20.80 15.04 -1.30
N ALA A 209 19.92 14.27 -1.94
CA ALA A 209 19.65 12.88 -1.61
C ALA A 209 19.94 11.99 -2.84
N ARG A 210 20.38 10.76 -2.61
CA ARG A 210 20.64 9.78 -3.66
C ARG A 210 19.51 8.76 -3.71
N VAL A 211 19.12 8.35 -4.91
CA VAL A 211 18.20 7.21 -5.10
C VAL A 211 18.94 5.92 -4.74
N LYS A 212 18.38 5.12 -3.83
CA LYS A 212 19.02 3.88 -3.37
C LYS A 212 19.28 2.91 -4.53
N ASP A 213 20.37 2.15 -4.44
CA ASP A 213 20.71 1.12 -5.42
C ASP A 213 19.66 -0.02 -5.50
N SER A 214 18.84 -0.17 -4.46
CA SER A 214 17.72 -1.11 -4.42
C SER A 214 16.54 -0.72 -5.33
N VAL A 215 16.54 0.47 -5.92
CA VAL A 215 15.47 0.98 -6.81
C VAL A 215 15.79 0.63 -8.27
N THR A 216 15.72 -0.66 -8.59
CA THR A 216 16.17 -1.20 -9.88
C THR A 216 15.25 -0.92 -11.06
N TRP A 217 14.01 -0.48 -10.82
CA TRP A 217 13.02 -0.16 -11.85
C TRP A 217 12.80 1.34 -12.05
N GLY A 218 13.63 2.17 -11.42
CA GLY A 218 13.52 3.62 -11.45
C GLY A 218 12.53 4.17 -10.42
N LEU A 219 12.81 5.39 -9.97
CA LEU A 219 11.97 6.17 -9.06
C LEU A 219 11.19 7.21 -9.86
N ASN A 220 9.87 7.20 -9.74
CA ASN A 220 9.02 8.21 -10.35
C ASN A 220 9.08 9.52 -9.54
N ILE A 221 9.43 10.60 -10.21
CA ILE A 221 9.24 11.98 -9.77
C ILE A 221 7.89 12.43 -10.31
N ARG A 222 7.04 12.95 -9.42
CA ARG A 222 5.65 13.22 -9.74
C ARG A 222 5.30 14.69 -9.54
N SER A 223 4.37 15.24 -10.31
CA SER A 223 3.84 16.60 -10.10
C SER A 223 3.11 16.75 -8.76
N SER A 224 2.68 15.65 -8.16
CA SER A 224 2.11 15.57 -6.81
C SER A 224 2.46 14.24 -6.14
N VAL A 225 2.22 14.11 -4.83
CA VAL A 225 2.41 12.84 -4.08
C VAL A 225 1.37 11.76 -4.45
N ASP A 226 0.44 12.07 -5.36
CA ASP A 226 -0.59 11.17 -5.82
C ASP A 226 -0.03 10.13 -6.80
N THR A 227 -0.26 8.86 -6.48
CA THR A 227 0.17 7.70 -7.28
C THR A 227 -0.93 7.12 -8.15
N SER A 228 -2.14 7.68 -8.12
CA SER A 228 -3.34 7.19 -8.81
C SER A 228 -3.25 7.22 -10.34
N SER A 229 -2.41 8.10 -10.90
CA SER A 229 -2.24 8.28 -12.33
C SER A 229 -0.77 8.29 -12.77
N ALA A 230 -0.51 7.70 -13.93
CA ALA A 230 0.77 7.83 -14.62
C ALA A 230 0.96 9.23 -15.24
N ALA A 231 -0.12 9.98 -15.49
CA ALA A 231 -0.05 11.36 -15.99
C ALA A 231 0.61 12.33 -14.99
N ASN A 232 0.66 11.95 -13.72
CA ASN A 232 1.34 12.71 -12.69
C ASN A 232 2.86 12.47 -12.69
N ILE A 233 3.39 11.55 -13.50
CA ILE A 233 4.83 11.28 -13.57
C ILE A 233 5.47 12.33 -14.47
N VAL A 234 6.30 13.19 -13.89
CA VAL A 234 7.03 14.25 -14.60
C VAL A 234 8.44 13.82 -14.99
N ALA A 235 9.01 12.84 -14.28
CA ALA A 235 10.27 12.19 -14.63
C ALA A 235 10.37 10.81 -13.99
N ALA A 236 11.22 9.96 -14.54
CA ALA A 236 11.68 8.72 -13.90
C ALA A 236 13.20 8.76 -13.81
N VAL A 237 13.74 8.49 -12.63
CA VAL A 237 15.19 8.54 -12.36
C VAL A 237 15.72 7.19 -11.90
N VAL A 238 16.92 6.84 -12.33
CA VAL A 238 17.52 5.52 -12.03
C VAL A 238 18.16 5.49 -10.65
N ALA A 239 18.43 4.28 -10.14
CA ALA A 239 19.29 4.06 -8.97
C ALA A 239 20.60 4.86 -9.08
N GLY A 240 21.06 5.42 -7.96
CA GLY A 240 22.26 6.25 -7.89
C GLY A 240 22.07 7.71 -8.35
N SER A 241 20.92 8.08 -8.93
CA SER A 241 20.66 9.46 -9.31
C SER A 241 20.68 10.41 -8.10
N GLN A 242 21.29 11.58 -8.27
CA GLN A 242 21.28 12.65 -7.26
C GLN A 242 20.09 13.60 -7.49
N LEU A 243 19.40 13.92 -6.40
CA LEU A 243 18.22 14.78 -6.38
C LEU A 243 18.45 15.92 -5.39
N LEU A 244 18.29 17.16 -5.85
CA LEU A 244 18.34 18.34 -5.00
C LEU A 244 17.05 18.40 -4.18
N LEU A 245 17.14 18.47 -2.85
CA LEU A 245 15.97 18.64 -1.99
C LEU A 245 15.58 20.12 -1.97
N LEU A 246 14.31 20.40 -2.30
CA LEU A 246 13.80 21.77 -2.37
C LEU A 246 13.12 22.24 -1.07
N GLU A 247 12.95 21.34 -0.11
CA GLU A 247 12.32 21.61 1.19
C GLU A 247 13.38 21.70 2.29
N ALA A 248 13.25 22.69 3.17
CA ALA A 248 14.15 22.89 4.30
C ALA A 248 14.21 21.68 5.26
N ASP A 249 13.09 20.96 5.42
CA ASP A 249 12.98 19.75 6.23
C ASP A 249 13.18 18.45 5.40
N GLY A 250 13.48 18.56 4.10
CA GLY A 250 13.57 17.42 3.18
C GLY A 250 14.55 16.34 3.65
N LEU A 251 15.71 16.73 4.19
CA LEU A 251 16.71 15.79 4.73
C LEU A 251 16.19 14.95 5.90
N SER A 252 15.26 15.46 6.69
CA SER A 252 14.68 14.72 7.82
C SER A 252 13.69 13.64 7.36
N LYS A 253 13.07 13.84 6.19
CA LYS A 253 12.12 12.92 5.54
C LYS A 253 12.82 11.79 4.77
N VAL A 254 14.06 11.99 4.33
CA VAL A 254 14.84 10.99 3.57
C VAL A 254 14.97 9.68 4.36
N GLY A 255 14.57 8.57 3.72
CA GLY A 255 14.49 7.24 4.33
C GLY A 255 13.21 6.96 5.11
N GLY A 256 12.37 7.96 5.35
CA GLY A 256 11.10 7.85 6.06
C GLY A 256 10.02 7.15 5.22
N ILE A 257 9.37 6.13 5.80
CA ILE A 257 8.27 5.40 5.17
C ILE A 257 7.03 6.30 5.12
N ASN A 258 6.30 6.27 4.00
CA ASN A 258 5.14 7.14 3.69
C ASN A 258 5.45 8.65 3.68
N GLN A 259 6.73 9.02 3.71
CA GLN A 259 7.16 10.40 3.52
C GLN A 259 7.44 10.66 2.05
N TRP A 260 7.06 11.85 1.60
CA TRP A 260 7.36 12.35 0.27
C TRP A 260 8.23 13.58 0.43
N VAL A 261 9.13 13.79 -0.53
CA VAL A 261 10.00 14.96 -0.53
C VAL A 261 9.97 15.60 -1.91
N ARG A 262 9.90 16.94 -1.92
CA ARG A 262 10.01 17.71 -3.15
C ARG A 262 11.48 17.83 -3.57
N VAL A 263 11.74 17.49 -4.81
CA VAL A 263 13.07 17.35 -5.38
C VAL A 263 13.18 18.01 -6.74
N ARG A 264 14.42 18.37 -7.13
CA ARG A 264 14.79 18.73 -8.49
C ARG A 264 15.83 17.74 -9.02
N THR A 265 15.62 17.24 -10.23
CA THR A 265 16.57 16.38 -10.95
C THR A 265 17.72 17.19 -11.55
N THR A 266 18.80 16.53 -11.96
CA THR A 266 19.97 17.19 -12.59
C THR A 266 19.64 17.81 -13.96
N ASP A 267 18.63 17.32 -14.67
CA ASP A 267 18.08 17.91 -15.90
C ASP A 267 17.05 19.03 -15.63
N GLY A 268 16.87 19.44 -14.36
CA GLY A 268 16.09 20.62 -13.97
C GLY A 268 14.60 20.38 -13.74
N LYS A 269 14.11 19.14 -13.80
CA LYS A 269 12.70 18.81 -13.56
C LYS A 269 12.40 18.76 -12.07
N GLU A 270 11.26 19.31 -11.66
CA GLU A 270 10.81 19.32 -10.27
C GLU A 270 9.60 18.44 -10.03
N GLY A 271 9.54 17.82 -8.86
CA GLY A 271 8.36 17.12 -8.39
C GLY A 271 8.58 16.44 -7.05
N PHE A 272 7.70 15.52 -6.69
CA PHE A 272 7.72 14.75 -5.45
C PHE A 272 8.12 13.32 -5.71
N CYS A 273 8.93 12.76 -4.83
CA CYS A 273 9.22 11.33 -4.83
C CYS A 273 9.15 10.74 -3.43
N ALA A 274 8.94 9.43 -3.39
CA ALA A 274 8.83 8.67 -2.15
C ALA A 274 10.18 8.65 -1.42
N ALA A 275 10.24 9.28 -0.25
CA ALA A 275 11.47 9.52 0.49
C ALA A 275 12.10 8.23 1.02
N TRP A 276 11.34 7.14 1.17
CA TRP A 276 11.86 5.83 1.57
C TRP A 276 12.75 5.15 0.52
N TYR A 277 12.67 5.60 -0.74
CA TYR A 277 13.58 5.18 -1.82
C TYR A 277 14.84 6.05 -1.93
N LEU A 278 14.96 7.07 -1.09
CA LEU A 278 16.12 7.94 -1.02
C LEU A 278 17.01 7.59 0.18
N GLU A 279 18.29 7.87 0.04
CA GLU A 279 19.27 7.85 1.11
C GLU A 279 20.04 9.17 1.18
N LYS A 280 20.54 9.49 2.38
CA LYS A 280 21.30 10.71 2.62
C LYS A 280 22.67 10.53 1.98
N VAL A 281 23.10 11.53 1.22
CA VAL A 281 24.48 11.57 0.73
C VAL A 281 25.31 12.25 1.82
N PRO A 282 26.39 11.62 2.33
CA PRO A 282 27.40 12.36 3.09
C PRO A 282 27.89 13.52 2.24
N ALA A 283 28.11 14.69 2.82
CA ALA A 283 28.75 15.79 2.10
C ALA A 283 30.19 15.37 1.80
N GLU A 284 30.41 14.74 0.65
CA GLU A 284 31.74 14.46 0.15
C GLU A 284 32.24 15.65 -0.66
N THR A 285 33.41 16.13 -0.23
CA THR A 285 34.31 17.05 -0.88
C THR A 285 34.45 16.73 -2.37
N PRO A 286 34.52 17.74 -3.27
CA PRO A 286 34.51 17.52 -4.72
C PRO A 286 35.56 16.50 -5.16
N PRO A 287 35.19 15.49 -5.98
CA PRO A 287 36.19 14.69 -6.66
C PRO A 287 36.93 15.57 -7.68
N VAL A 288 38.25 15.53 -7.60
CA VAL A 288 39.18 16.12 -8.56
C VAL A 288 38.87 15.60 -9.96
N VAL A 289 38.74 16.52 -10.91
CA VAL A 289 38.65 16.27 -12.35
C VAL A 289 39.83 15.41 -12.78
N THR A 290 39.55 14.25 -13.36
CA THR A 290 40.50 13.56 -14.24
C THR A 290 39.93 13.52 -15.65
N GLU A 291 40.75 14.00 -16.57
CA GLU A 291 40.51 14.30 -17.98
C GLU A 291 40.28 13.02 -18.82
N PRO A 292 39.48 13.05 -19.90
CA PRO A 292 39.27 11.89 -20.75
C PRO A 292 40.46 11.70 -21.69
N THR A 293 40.96 10.46 -21.80
CA THR A 293 41.90 10.03 -22.85
C THR A 293 41.11 9.41 -24.02
N PRO A 294 41.46 9.70 -25.30
CA PRO A 294 40.63 9.35 -26.45
C PRO A 294 40.75 7.90 -26.92
N SER A 295 39.70 7.48 -27.65
CA SER A 295 39.50 6.19 -28.32
C SER A 295 40.38 6.02 -29.58
N PRO A 296 40.67 4.77 -29.98
CA PRO A 296 40.18 4.25 -31.28
C PRO A 296 39.69 2.78 -31.12
N GLY A 297 38.79 2.18 -31.89
CA GLY A 297 38.23 2.40 -33.22
C GLY A 297 38.10 1.02 -33.91
N SER A 298 36.98 0.76 -34.61
CA SER A 298 36.66 -0.44 -35.45
C SER A 298 36.38 -1.76 -34.71
N GLU A 299 35.43 -2.64 -35.08
CA GLU A 299 34.64 -2.84 -36.29
C GLU A 299 33.52 -3.88 -35.99
N ALA A 300 32.38 -3.83 -36.69
CA ALA A 300 31.29 -4.82 -36.66
C ALA A 300 30.43 -4.64 -37.93
N PRO A 301 29.49 -5.55 -38.30
CA PRO A 301 29.44 -7.03 -38.18
C PRO A 301 28.71 -7.74 -39.35
N VAL A 302 28.72 -9.08 -39.41
CA VAL A 302 27.63 -9.94 -39.98
C VAL A 302 27.83 -11.42 -39.52
N PRO A 303 26.85 -12.38 -39.62
CA PRO A 303 25.40 -12.36 -39.85
C PRO A 303 24.54 -13.27 -38.89
N ALA A 304 23.22 -13.31 -39.16
CA ALA A 304 22.08 -14.09 -38.59
C ALA A 304 22.18 -15.65 -38.80
N PRO A 305 21.22 -16.58 -38.45
CA PRO A 305 19.73 -16.45 -38.46
C PRO A 305 18.82 -17.34 -37.54
N THR A 306 17.50 -17.07 -37.68
CA THR A 306 16.29 -17.97 -37.73
C THR A 306 15.49 -18.46 -36.49
N PRO A 307 14.14 -18.64 -36.64
CA PRO A 307 13.12 -18.78 -35.58
C PRO A 307 12.40 -20.16 -35.52
N SER A 308 11.60 -20.40 -34.47
CA SER A 308 10.61 -21.51 -34.43
C SER A 308 9.38 -21.24 -33.53
N THR A 309 8.20 -21.55 -34.10
CA THR A 309 6.79 -21.54 -33.61
C THR A 309 6.42 -22.94 -33.00
N PRO A 310 5.19 -23.32 -32.53
CA PRO A 310 4.00 -22.66 -31.93
C PRO A 310 3.55 -23.23 -30.53
N ALA A 311 2.43 -22.69 -30.01
CA ALA A 311 1.76 -22.87 -28.70
C ALA A 311 1.09 -24.24 -28.39
N PRO A 312 0.70 -24.49 -27.11
CA PRO A 312 -0.40 -25.40 -26.76
C PRO A 312 -1.58 -24.71 -26.02
N ALA A 313 -2.76 -25.35 -26.15
CA ALA A 313 -4.09 -24.96 -25.65
C ALA A 313 -4.35 -25.40 -24.18
N PRO A 314 -5.52 -25.08 -23.56
CA PRO A 314 -5.69 -24.92 -22.10
C PRO A 314 -5.94 -26.24 -21.34
N SER A 315 -5.37 -26.36 -20.14
CA SER A 315 -5.61 -27.46 -19.20
C SER A 315 -6.60 -27.07 -18.10
N THR A 316 -7.58 -27.95 -17.87
CA THR A 316 -8.56 -27.96 -16.78
C THR A 316 -7.90 -28.10 -15.39
N PRO A 317 -8.49 -27.56 -14.30
CA PRO A 317 -7.89 -27.66 -12.96
C PRO A 317 -8.22 -29.00 -12.27
N THR A 318 -7.17 -29.73 -11.89
CA THR A 318 -7.21 -30.87 -10.94
C THR A 318 -6.90 -30.35 -9.53
N PRO A 319 -7.53 -30.86 -8.45
CA PRO A 319 -7.41 -30.34 -7.09
C PRO A 319 -5.97 -30.42 -6.54
N SER A 320 -5.51 -29.33 -5.92
CA SER A 320 -4.14 -29.17 -5.43
C SER A 320 -3.89 -29.95 -4.12
N PRO A 321 -2.80 -30.75 -4.03
CA PRO A 321 -2.44 -31.51 -2.84
C PRO A 321 -1.84 -30.62 -1.74
N GLN A 322 -2.10 -31.01 -0.50
CA GLN A 322 -1.70 -30.37 0.75
C GLN A 322 -0.19 -30.03 0.79
N ALA A 323 0.14 -28.74 0.75
CA ALA A 323 1.51 -28.25 0.66
C ALA A 323 2.39 -28.71 1.85
N GLU A 324 3.44 -29.46 1.54
CA GLU A 324 4.50 -29.81 2.50
C GLU A 324 5.22 -28.55 3.01
N LYS A 325 5.34 -28.44 4.33
CA LYS A 325 5.99 -27.28 4.99
C LYS A 325 7.49 -27.50 5.09
N LEU A 326 8.27 -26.71 4.36
CA LEU A 326 9.72 -26.77 4.32
C LEU A 326 10.36 -26.40 5.67
N LYS A 327 11.43 -27.09 6.07
CA LYS A 327 12.21 -26.77 7.28
C LYS A 327 13.42 -25.93 6.93
N LEU A 328 13.69 -24.90 7.74
CA LEU A 328 14.78 -23.96 7.57
C LEU A 328 15.65 -23.91 8.83
N LYS A 329 16.89 -23.48 8.68
CA LYS A 329 17.85 -23.28 9.76
C LYS A 329 18.43 -21.87 9.67
N VAL A 330 18.55 -21.18 10.80
CA VAL A 330 19.26 -19.90 10.85
C VAL A 330 20.75 -20.13 10.61
N SER A 331 21.30 -19.48 9.59
CA SER A 331 22.71 -19.59 9.20
C SER A 331 23.64 -19.13 10.33
N SER A 332 24.83 -19.71 10.43
CA SER A 332 25.88 -19.24 11.35
C SER A 332 26.43 -17.85 11.01
N ALA A 333 26.17 -17.36 9.79
CA ALA A 333 26.61 -16.05 9.31
C ALA A 333 26.07 -14.87 10.14
N VAL A 334 25.01 -15.06 10.94
CA VAL A 334 24.46 -14.00 11.81
C VAL A 334 25.26 -13.75 13.09
N GLY A 335 26.23 -14.63 13.39
CA GLY A 335 27.10 -14.50 14.57
C GLY A 335 26.34 -14.39 15.89
N SER A 336 26.92 -13.70 16.87
CA SER A 336 26.31 -13.44 18.18
C SER A 336 25.11 -12.48 18.14
N SER A 337 24.95 -11.74 17.04
CA SER A 337 23.85 -10.77 16.86
C SER A 337 22.51 -11.43 16.52
N GLY A 338 22.53 -12.68 16.03
CA GLY A 338 21.33 -13.45 15.73
C GLY A 338 20.52 -12.91 14.53
N LEU A 339 19.51 -13.67 14.13
CA LEU A 339 18.59 -13.30 13.05
C LEU A 339 17.31 -12.68 13.60
N ARG A 340 16.97 -11.47 13.15
CA ARG A 340 15.74 -10.80 13.56
C ARG A 340 14.52 -11.40 12.85
N LEU A 341 13.60 -11.95 13.64
CA LEU A 341 12.24 -12.30 13.22
C LEU A 341 11.36 -11.06 13.35
N ARG A 342 10.72 -10.62 12.27
CA ARG A 342 9.99 -9.33 12.22
C ARG A 342 8.52 -9.50 11.84
N LYS A 343 7.65 -8.59 12.27
CA LYS A 343 6.22 -8.63 11.93
C LYS A 343 5.92 -8.40 10.44
N SER A 344 6.85 -7.79 9.71
CA SER A 344 6.73 -7.52 8.27
C SER A 344 8.06 -7.79 7.55
N PRO A 345 8.04 -8.14 6.25
CA PRO A 345 9.23 -8.51 5.46
C PRO A 345 10.07 -7.28 5.08
N SER A 346 10.58 -6.58 6.08
CA SER A 346 11.43 -5.41 5.90
C SER A 346 12.37 -5.23 7.10
N LEU A 347 13.50 -4.57 6.90
CA LEU A 347 14.44 -4.27 7.99
C LEU A 347 13.85 -3.30 9.03
N GLY A 348 12.77 -2.58 8.68
CA GLY A 348 12.00 -1.71 9.58
C GLY A 348 10.80 -2.38 10.24
N GLY A 349 10.48 -3.63 9.88
CA GLY A 349 9.37 -4.36 10.50
C GLY A 349 9.60 -4.55 12.00
N ALA A 350 8.55 -4.38 12.80
CA ALA A 350 8.62 -4.49 14.26
C ALA A 350 9.29 -5.82 14.66
N LEU A 351 10.29 -5.75 15.54
CA LEU A 351 11.01 -6.92 15.99
C LEU A 351 10.05 -7.79 16.83
N VAL A 352 9.86 -9.03 16.38
CA VAL A 352 9.18 -10.05 17.19
C VAL A 352 10.18 -10.63 18.17
N MET A 353 11.32 -11.11 17.65
CA MET A 353 12.43 -11.60 18.47
C MET A 353 13.72 -11.75 17.67
N VAL A 354 14.82 -12.04 18.37
CA VAL A 354 16.11 -12.42 17.78
C VAL A 354 16.31 -13.92 17.93
N LEU A 355 16.55 -14.61 16.81
CA LEU A 355 16.79 -16.04 16.69
C LEU A 355 18.29 -16.31 16.72
N LYS A 356 18.73 -17.34 17.45
CA LYS A 356 20.16 -17.70 17.49
C LYS A 356 20.56 -18.46 16.22
N ALA A 357 21.85 -18.43 15.89
CA ALA A 357 22.40 -19.30 14.86
C ALA A 357 22.02 -20.77 15.15
N GLY A 358 21.61 -21.50 14.11
CA GLY A 358 21.16 -22.89 14.22
C GLY A 358 19.72 -23.10 14.67
N THR A 359 18.96 -22.04 15.01
CA THR A 359 17.52 -22.18 15.31
C THR A 359 16.78 -22.78 14.11
N ARG A 360 15.98 -23.82 14.36
CA ARG A 360 15.16 -24.49 13.35
C ARG A 360 13.83 -23.77 13.18
N LEU A 361 13.51 -23.38 11.95
CA LEU A 361 12.27 -22.72 11.58
C LEU A 361 11.44 -23.62 10.66
N THR A 362 10.13 -23.38 10.64
CA THR A 362 9.23 -23.97 9.64
C THR A 362 8.79 -22.86 8.70
N ALA A 363 9.04 -23.01 7.41
CA ALA A 363 8.56 -22.07 6.41
C ALA A 363 7.02 -22.14 6.33
N LEU A 364 6.39 -20.96 6.23
CA LEU A 364 4.94 -20.80 6.15
C LEU A 364 4.46 -20.44 4.73
N GLU A 365 5.38 -20.43 3.75
CA GLU A 365 5.11 -20.23 2.33
C GLU A 365 5.20 -21.57 1.56
N PRO A 366 4.65 -21.67 0.33
CA PRO A 366 4.81 -22.86 -0.51
C PRO A 366 6.28 -23.24 -0.74
N ALA A 367 6.58 -24.53 -0.73
CA ALA A 367 7.94 -25.08 -0.83
C ALA A 367 8.76 -24.48 -2.00
N ASP A 368 8.17 -24.35 -3.18
CA ASP A 368 8.84 -23.81 -4.37
C ASP A 368 9.22 -22.33 -4.21
N LYS A 369 8.35 -21.54 -3.57
CA LYS A 369 8.61 -20.12 -3.29
C LYS A 369 9.70 -19.95 -2.26
N VAL A 370 9.74 -20.82 -1.25
CA VAL A 370 10.80 -20.83 -0.24
C VAL A 370 12.13 -21.20 -0.88
N ARG A 371 12.21 -22.29 -1.64
CA ARG A 371 13.42 -22.72 -2.36
C ARG A 371 13.95 -21.62 -3.29
N ALA A 372 13.06 -20.84 -3.92
CA ALA A 372 13.46 -19.72 -4.77
C ALA A 372 14.04 -18.52 -4.02
N LYS A 373 13.82 -18.39 -2.70
CA LYS A 373 14.22 -17.24 -1.88
C LYS A 373 15.36 -17.55 -0.89
N VAL A 374 15.45 -18.77 -0.37
CA VAL A 374 16.45 -19.19 0.63
C VAL A 374 17.86 -18.83 0.16
N GLY A 375 18.65 -18.23 1.06
CA GLY A 375 20.01 -17.76 0.78
C GLY A 375 20.10 -16.48 -0.07
N LYS A 376 18.98 -15.95 -0.61
CA LYS A 376 19.04 -14.78 -1.49
C LYS A 376 18.99 -13.45 -0.72
N PRO A 377 19.81 -12.47 -1.12
CA PRO A 377 19.77 -11.14 -0.53
C PRO A 377 18.47 -10.43 -0.82
N ASN A 378 18.06 -9.56 0.11
CA ASN A 378 16.84 -8.74 0.04
C ASN A 378 15.52 -9.52 -0.15
N GLN A 379 15.54 -10.84 -0.02
CA GLN A 379 14.35 -11.67 0.02
C GLN A 379 13.97 -11.96 1.47
N TRP A 380 12.69 -12.21 1.70
CA TRP A 380 12.14 -12.51 3.02
C TRP A 380 11.36 -13.79 2.96
N ILE A 381 11.51 -14.60 4.00
CA ILE A 381 10.75 -15.83 4.16
C ILE A 381 9.90 -15.69 5.40
N HIS A 382 8.61 -15.90 5.23
CA HIS A 382 7.68 -16.04 6.33
C HIS A 382 7.90 -17.39 7.01
N ALA A 383 8.28 -17.36 8.27
CA ALA A 383 8.69 -18.54 9.02
C ALA A 383 8.15 -18.53 10.45
N ARG A 384 8.00 -19.74 11.01
CA ARG A 384 7.62 -19.98 12.39
C ARG A 384 8.78 -20.62 13.15
N GLU A 385 9.08 -20.09 14.33
CA GLU A 385 10.08 -20.67 15.24
C GLU A 385 9.45 -21.76 16.16
N PRO A 386 10.26 -22.59 16.85
CA PRO A 386 9.78 -23.75 17.63
C PRO A 386 8.70 -23.49 18.70
N ASN A 387 8.74 -22.34 19.38
CA ASN A 387 7.79 -21.91 20.41
C ASN A 387 6.52 -21.25 19.82
N GLY A 388 6.39 -21.22 18.49
CA GLY A 388 5.16 -20.83 17.80
C GLY A 388 5.09 -19.38 17.30
N ASN A 389 6.05 -18.51 17.64
CA ASN A 389 6.13 -17.15 17.14
C ASN A 389 6.37 -17.15 15.62
N ARG A 390 5.71 -16.20 14.95
CA ARG A 390 5.70 -16.08 13.48
C ARG A 390 6.20 -14.71 13.08
N GLY A 391 6.78 -14.66 11.90
CA GLY A 391 7.26 -13.43 11.31
C GLY A 391 8.17 -13.70 10.12
N TYR A 392 8.72 -12.63 9.59
CA TYR A 392 9.57 -12.63 8.42
C TYR A 392 11.03 -12.60 8.85
N VAL A 393 11.81 -13.51 8.27
CA VAL A 393 13.27 -13.54 8.40
C VAL A 393 13.90 -13.21 7.06
N ALA A 394 15.04 -12.53 7.10
CA ALA A 394 15.81 -12.26 5.88
C ALA A 394 16.33 -13.57 5.30
N ALA A 395 15.99 -13.85 4.05
CA ALA A 395 16.22 -15.13 3.40
C ALA A 395 17.71 -15.46 3.24
N GLN A 396 18.56 -14.43 3.10
CA GLN A 396 20.03 -14.54 3.05
C GLN A 396 20.67 -15.13 4.30
N TYR A 397 19.94 -15.19 5.41
CA TYR A 397 20.45 -15.70 6.69
C TYR A 397 19.74 -16.98 7.15
N VAL A 398 19.03 -17.64 6.24
CA VAL A 398 18.45 -18.96 6.47
C VAL A 398 18.84 -19.91 5.35
N GLU A 399 18.96 -21.18 5.72
CA GLU A 399 19.35 -22.29 4.86
C GLU A 399 18.30 -23.41 4.98
N LEU A 400 18.24 -24.32 4.00
CA LEU A 400 17.41 -25.53 4.13
C LEU A 400 17.99 -26.41 5.25
N ALA A 401 17.13 -26.89 6.15
CA ALA A 401 17.52 -27.63 7.35
C ALA A 401 17.62 -29.14 7.15
#